data_AF-A0AAY5EI26-F1
#
_entry.id   AF-A0AAY5EI26-F1
#
_cell.length_a   1.000
_cell.length_b   1.000
_cell.length_c   1.000
_cell.angle_alpha   90.00
_cell.angle_beta   90.00
_cell.angle_gamma   90.00
#
_symmetry.space_group_name_H-M   'P 1'
#
loop_
_entity.id
_entity.type
_entity.pdbx_description
1 polymer ?
#
loop_
_entity_poly.entity_id
_entity_poly.type
_entity_poly.pdbx_seq_one_letter_code
_entity_poly.pdbx_strand_id
1 'polypeptide(L)'
;HHYEKCTLGRNMRLREWLIAQIDSGKYAGLSWENRERTTFKIPWKHAAKQDYRQSEDAALFKAWAVYKGKFREGRDKADPSAWKTRLRCALNKSTDFQEVPERSQLDISEPYKVYHIVEDTERPTGWLSMPATVLLLTRALVQSLSLCSPIWARSQVSRPLQG
;
A
#
# COMPACT_ATOMS: atom_id res chain seq x y z
N HIS A 1 24.30 -20.13 3.93
CA HIS A 1 23.71 -20.15 2.57
C HIS A 1 22.41 -20.95 2.59
N HIS A 2 21.27 -20.33 2.90
CA HIS A 2 19.96 -20.98 2.68
C HIS A 2 18.85 -19.91 2.61
N TYR A 3 19.06 -18.89 1.78
CA TYR A 3 18.03 -17.94 1.32
C TYR A 3 17.63 -18.26 -0.13
N GLU A 4 17.70 -19.53 -0.50
CA GLU A 4 17.41 -19.99 -1.85
C GLU A 4 16.23 -20.94 -1.79
N LYS A 5 15.17 -20.58 -2.54
CA LYS A 5 13.87 -21.27 -2.69
C LYS A 5 12.74 -20.82 -1.75
N CYS A 6 12.40 -19.53 -1.76
CA CYS A 6 11.00 -19.15 -1.54
C CYS A 6 10.20 -19.47 -2.81
N THR A 7 9.69 -20.71 -2.80
CA THR A 7 8.83 -21.38 -3.75
C THR A 7 7.80 -20.49 -4.45
N LEU A 8 7.87 -20.46 -5.79
CA LEU A 8 6.69 -20.36 -6.65
C LEU A 8 5.65 -21.38 -6.16
N GLY A 9 4.53 -20.93 -5.57
CA GLY A 9 3.39 -21.85 -5.31
C GLY A 9 2.49 -21.56 -4.11
N ARG A 10 2.81 -20.62 -3.22
CA ARG A 10 1.90 -20.20 -2.14
C ARG A 10 1.71 -18.69 -2.18
N ASN A 11 0.47 -18.23 -2.04
CA ASN A 11 0.12 -16.82 -1.84
C ASN A 11 0.80 -16.32 -0.55
N MET A 12 2.08 -15.94 -0.63
CA MET A 12 2.84 -15.25 0.41
C MET A 12 2.05 -14.04 0.90
N ARG A 13 2.07 -13.81 2.21
CA ARG A 13 1.28 -12.75 2.86
C ARG A 13 1.79 -11.37 2.44
N LEU A 14 0.97 -10.33 2.60
CA LEU A 14 1.38 -8.96 2.26
C LEU A 14 2.68 -8.56 2.96
N ARG A 15 2.85 -8.95 4.23
CA ARG A 15 4.08 -8.73 5.01
C ARG A 15 5.32 -9.23 4.30
N GLU A 16 5.38 -10.52 4.06
CA GLU A 16 6.53 -11.19 3.45
C GLU A 16 6.77 -10.67 2.01
N TRP A 17 5.70 -10.43 1.25
CA TRP A 17 5.82 -9.87 -0.09
C TRP A 17 6.44 -8.48 -0.10
N LEU A 18 5.98 -7.61 0.81
CA LEU A 18 6.45 -6.23 0.87
C LEU A 18 7.90 -6.15 1.37
N ILE A 19 8.28 -6.97 2.37
CA ILE A 19 9.66 -7.13 2.83
C ILE A 19 10.57 -7.49 1.65
N ALA A 20 10.19 -8.50 0.87
CA ALA A 20 10.96 -8.90 -0.31
C ALA A 20 11.06 -7.79 -1.37
N GLN A 21 10.03 -6.96 -1.52
CA GLN A 21 10.08 -5.81 -2.44
C GLN A 21 11.02 -4.71 -1.93
N ILE A 22 11.03 -4.42 -0.63
CA ILE A 22 11.93 -3.44 -0.02
C ILE A 22 13.39 -3.92 -0.13
N ASP A 23 13.65 -5.17 0.26
CA ASP A 23 14.99 -5.79 0.18
C ASP A 23 15.51 -5.88 -1.26
N SER A 24 14.63 -5.94 -2.25
CA SER A 24 15.04 -5.97 -3.66
C SER A 24 15.63 -4.65 -4.15
N GLY A 25 15.35 -3.53 -3.48
CA GLY A 25 15.82 -2.19 -3.88
C GLY A 25 15.34 -1.74 -5.27
N LYS A 26 14.35 -2.41 -5.87
CA LYS A 26 13.91 -2.16 -7.25
C LYS A 26 13.07 -0.90 -7.44
N TYR A 27 12.45 -0.41 -6.37
CA TYR A 27 11.48 0.70 -6.44
C TYR A 27 12.09 1.93 -5.78
N ALA A 28 12.23 3.02 -6.53
CA ALA A 28 12.78 4.27 -6.02
C ALA A 28 11.98 4.77 -4.82
N GLY A 29 12.68 5.14 -3.74
CA GLY A 29 12.07 5.62 -2.49
C GLY A 29 11.44 4.56 -1.58
N LEU A 30 11.24 3.32 -2.05
CA LEU A 30 10.87 2.19 -1.18
C LEU A 30 12.12 1.67 -0.47
N SER A 31 12.24 1.93 0.85
CA SER A 31 13.45 1.57 1.60
C SER A 31 13.17 1.38 3.09
N TRP A 32 14.07 0.65 3.75
CA TRP A 32 14.12 0.56 5.20
C TRP A 32 14.59 1.89 5.81
N GLU A 33 13.91 2.34 6.85
CA GLU A 33 14.31 3.51 7.63
C GLU A 33 15.30 3.14 8.74
N ASN A 34 15.21 1.93 9.29
CA ASN A 34 16.10 1.43 10.34
C ASN A 34 16.84 0.16 9.93
N ARG A 35 17.97 -0.10 10.60
CA ARG A 35 18.81 -1.28 10.35
C ARG A 35 18.14 -2.59 10.76
N GLU A 36 17.20 -2.53 11.69
CA GLU A 36 16.46 -3.68 12.22
C GLU A 36 15.38 -4.19 11.26
N ARG A 37 15.13 -3.46 10.15
CA ARG A 37 14.11 -3.82 9.14
C ARG A 37 12.70 -3.98 9.71
N THR A 38 12.34 -3.07 10.63
CA THR A 38 10.98 -2.99 11.19
C THR A 38 10.22 -1.76 10.71
N THR A 39 10.92 -0.71 10.28
CA THR A 39 10.32 0.54 9.78
C THR A 39 10.74 0.80 8.35
N PHE A 40 9.79 1.11 7.47
CA PHE A 40 10.05 1.36 6.06
C PHE A 40 9.20 2.51 5.51
N LYS A 41 9.64 3.06 4.38
CA LYS A 41 8.98 4.18 3.69
C LYS A 41 8.42 3.72 2.35
N ILE A 42 7.22 4.13 2.01
CA ILE A 42 6.60 3.91 0.69
C ILE A 42 6.41 5.26 -0.01
N PRO A 43 6.88 5.43 -1.25
CA PRO A 43 6.57 6.60 -2.08
C PRO A 43 5.06 6.78 -2.26
N TRP A 44 4.56 8.00 -2.05
CA TRP A 44 3.13 8.30 -2.06
C TRP A 44 2.71 9.41 -3.02
N LYS A 45 3.44 9.57 -4.13
CA LYS A 45 3.19 10.60 -5.14
C LYS A 45 1.73 10.61 -5.62
N HIS A 46 1.18 11.82 -5.78
CA HIS A 46 -0.18 12.02 -6.28
C HIS A 46 -0.19 11.94 -7.80
N ALA A 47 -1.06 11.11 -8.35
CA ALA A 47 -1.18 10.91 -9.80
C ALA A 47 -1.62 12.16 -10.58
N ALA A 48 -2.15 13.18 -9.86
CA ALA A 48 -2.56 14.46 -10.43
C ALA A 48 -1.38 15.44 -10.62
N LYS A 49 -0.19 15.16 -10.08
CA LYS A 49 0.98 15.99 -10.34
C LYS A 49 1.48 15.78 -11.77
N GLN A 50 1.92 16.86 -12.44
CA GLN A 50 2.39 16.81 -13.83
C GLN A 50 3.66 15.96 -14.01
N ASP A 51 4.45 15.79 -12.97
CA ASP A 51 5.67 14.99 -12.93
C ASP A 51 5.44 13.53 -12.49
N TYR A 52 4.18 13.07 -12.52
CA TYR A 52 3.83 11.68 -12.21
C TYR A 52 4.18 10.74 -13.36
N ARG A 53 5.18 9.88 -13.14
CA ARG A 53 5.66 8.88 -14.09
C ARG A 53 5.07 7.53 -13.76
N GLN A 54 4.00 7.15 -14.45
CA GLN A 54 3.29 5.89 -14.21
C GLN A 54 4.20 4.65 -14.18
N SER A 55 5.23 4.61 -15.02
CA SER A 55 6.16 3.49 -15.09
C SER A 55 7.01 3.32 -13.82
N GLU A 56 7.30 4.41 -13.11
CA GLU A 56 8.17 4.44 -11.93
C GLU A 56 7.33 4.55 -10.66
N ASP A 57 6.47 5.56 -10.57
CA ASP A 57 5.64 5.84 -9.41
C ASP A 57 4.54 4.79 -9.18
N ALA A 58 4.10 4.11 -10.25
CA ALA A 58 3.12 3.03 -10.13
C ALA A 58 3.76 1.63 -10.07
N ALA A 59 5.07 1.52 -10.17
CA ALA A 59 5.76 0.23 -10.32
C ALA A 59 5.47 -0.73 -9.15
N LEU A 60 5.58 -0.26 -7.90
CA LEU A 60 5.29 -1.06 -6.71
C LEU A 60 3.82 -1.50 -6.67
N PHE A 61 2.90 -0.57 -6.96
CA PHE A 61 1.46 -0.84 -6.96
C PHE A 61 1.09 -1.85 -8.06
N LYS A 62 1.69 -1.70 -9.25
CA LYS A 62 1.54 -2.62 -10.38
C LYS A 62 2.03 -4.01 -9.99
N ALA A 63 3.21 -4.13 -9.39
CA ALA A 63 3.78 -5.40 -8.96
C ALA A 63 2.85 -6.13 -7.97
N TRP A 64 2.22 -5.41 -7.03
CA TRP A 64 1.22 -6.00 -6.13
C TRP A 64 -0.01 -6.51 -6.89
N ALA A 65 -0.50 -5.74 -7.86
CA ALA A 65 -1.66 -6.14 -8.66
C ALA A 65 -1.37 -7.38 -9.53
N VAL A 66 -0.17 -7.46 -10.13
CA VAL A 66 0.31 -8.64 -10.87
C VAL A 66 0.43 -9.84 -9.92
N TYR A 67 1.06 -9.64 -8.75
CA TYR A 67 1.27 -10.69 -7.76
C TYR A 67 -0.05 -11.31 -7.25
N LYS A 68 -1.07 -10.47 -7.03
CA LYS A 68 -2.42 -10.94 -6.65
C LYS A 68 -3.25 -11.48 -7.83
N GLY A 69 -2.68 -11.54 -9.04
CA GLY A 69 -3.35 -11.99 -10.26
C GLY A 69 -4.51 -11.09 -10.71
N LYS A 70 -4.53 -9.84 -10.26
CA LYS A 70 -5.59 -8.86 -10.57
C LYS A 70 -5.24 -7.92 -11.73
N PHE A 71 -4.07 -8.12 -12.33
CA PHE A 71 -3.61 -7.45 -13.53
C PHE A 71 -2.66 -8.37 -14.30
N ARG A 72 -2.84 -8.47 -15.61
CA ARG A 72 -1.96 -9.20 -16.54
C ARG A 72 -1.38 -8.22 -17.56
N GLU A 73 -0.05 -8.11 -17.57
CA GLU A 73 0.67 -7.30 -18.55
C GLU A 73 0.35 -7.75 -19.98
N GLY A 74 0.11 -6.78 -20.87
CA GLY A 74 -0.23 -7.02 -22.28
C GLY A 74 -1.67 -7.48 -22.56
N ARG A 75 -2.44 -7.86 -21.53
CA ARG A 75 -3.85 -8.27 -21.68
C ARG A 75 -4.84 -7.26 -21.10
N ASP A 76 -4.55 -6.78 -19.90
CA ASP A 76 -5.44 -5.86 -19.18
C ASP A 76 -4.99 -4.40 -19.41
N LYS A 77 -5.95 -3.47 -19.41
CA LYS A 77 -5.64 -2.03 -19.49
C LYS A 77 -4.95 -1.58 -18.20
N ALA A 78 -3.85 -0.83 -18.35
CA ALA A 78 -3.16 -0.23 -17.21
C ALA A 78 -4.07 0.75 -16.46
N ASP A 79 -4.15 0.56 -15.14
CA ASP A 79 -4.92 1.44 -14.24
C ASP A 79 -4.13 1.67 -12.93
N PRO A 80 -3.22 2.66 -12.93
CA PRO A 80 -2.43 3.02 -11.74
C PRO A 80 -3.28 3.34 -10.51
N SER A 81 -4.46 3.95 -10.70
CA SER A 81 -5.37 4.32 -9.62
C SER A 81 -5.97 3.08 -8.94
N ALA A 82 -6.37 2.08 -9.73
CA ALA A 82 -6.85 0.81 -9.20
C ALA A 82 -5.74 0.04 -8.46
N TRP A 83 -4.51 0.05 -8.98
CA TRP A 83 -3.37 -0.61 -8.33
C TRP A 83 -3.04 0.03 -6.98
N LYS A 84 -2.94 1.37 -6.92
CA LYS A 84 -2.68 2.13 -5.68
C LYS A 84 -3.77 1.86 -4.64
N THR A 85 -5.03 1.85 -5.05
CA THR A 85 -6.17 1.55 -4.17
C THR A 85 -6.06 0.16 -3.56
N ARG A 86 -5.70 -0.86 -4.35
CA ARG A 86 -5.58 -2.24 -3.85
C ARG A 86 -4.48 -2.40 -2.80
N LEU A 87 -3.31 -1.82 -3.02
CA LEU A 87 -2.23 -1.91 -2.02
C LEU A 87 -2.60 -1.15 -0.74
N ARG A 88 -3.16 0.06 -0.87
CA ARG A 88 -3.66 0.85 0.27
C ARG A 88 -4.65 0.06 1.12
N CYS A 89 -5.65 -0.55 0.49
CA CYS A 89 -6.63 -1.37 1.20
C CYS A 89 -5.98 -2.59 1.88
N ALA A 90 -4.97 -3.19 1.27
CA ALA A 90 -4.27 -4.33 1.86
C ALA A 90 -3.46 -3.91 3.10
N LEU A 91 -2.76 -2.77 3.05
CA LEU A 91 -2.03 -2.20 4.18
C LEU A 91 -2.99 -1.82 5.33
N ASN A 92 -4.09 -1.12 5.03
CA ASN A 92 -5.07 -0.69 6.02
C ASN A 92 -5.79 -1.86 6.70
N LYS A 93 -6.02 -2.97 5.99
CA LYS A 93 -6.67 -4.17 6.56
C LYS A 93 -5.71 -5.07 7.33
N SER A 94 -4.41 -4.95 7.09
CA SER A 94 -3.42 -5.79 7.75
C SER A 94 -3.20 -5.32 9.19
N THR A 95 -3.09 -6.29 10.10
CA THR A 95 -2.68 -6.09 11.50
C THR A 95 -1.15 -6.09 11.66
N ASP A 96 -0.42 -6.47 10.62
CA ASP A 96 1.04 -6.55 10.63
C ASP A 96 1.70 -5.20 10.35
N PHE A 97 0.91 -4.19 9.96
CA PHE A 97 1.41 -2.87 9.60
C PHE A 97 0.69 -1.76 10.36
N GLN A 98 1.47 -0.84 10.90
CA GLN A 98 1.02 0.38 11.53
C GLN A 98 1.58 1.59 10.76
N GLU A 99 0.71 2.51 10.35
CA GLU A 99 1.15 3.77 9.73
C GLU A 99 1.69 4.70 10.83
N VAL A 100 2.82 5.36 10.56
CA VAL A 100 3.45 6.34 11.46
C VAL A 100 3.35 7.71 10.78
N PRO A 101 2.20 8.41 10.92
CA PRO A 101 1.97 9.68 10.22
C PRO A 101 2.95 10.77 10.66
N GLU A 102 3.44 10.72 11.90
CA GLU A 102 4.39 11.70 12.45
C GLU A 102 5.74 11.70 11.72
N ARG A 103 6.09 10.58 11.09
CA ARG A 103 7.31 10.44 10.27
C ARG A 103 7.05 10.55 8.77
N SER A 104 5.79 10.55 8.36
CA SER A 104 5.39 10.63 6.96
C SER A 104 5.52 12.07 6.46
N GLN A 105 6.00 12.25 5.23
CA GLN A 105 6.15 13.58 4.63
C GLN A 105 5.44 13.61 3.28
N LEU A 106 4.34 14.35 3.19
CA LEU A 106 3.52 14.44 1.98
C LEU A 106 3.67 15.78 1.24
N ASP A 107 4.26 16.80 1.88
CA ASP A 107 4.37 18.17 1.35
C ASP A 107 5.71 18.46 0.65
N ILE A 108 6.58 17.45 0.54
CA ILE A 108 7.87 17.57 -0.14
C ILE A 108 7.78 17.16 -1.62
N SER A 109 8.85 17.40 -2.38
CA SER A 109 8.92 17.04 -3.81
C SER A 109 8.67 15.55 -4.06
N GLU A 110 9.30 14.70 -3.24
CA GLU A 110 9.18 13.23 -3.29
C GLU A 110 8.45 12.71 -2.04
N PRO A 111 7.11 12.76 -2.02
CA PRO A 111 6.32 12.46 -0.83
C PRO A 111 6.36 10.97 -0.50
N TYR A 112 6.37 10.64 0.80
CA TYR A 112 6.39 9.26 1.29
C TYR A 112 5.56 9.07 2.56
N LYS A 113 5.15 7.82 2.78
CA LYS A 113 4.49 7.36 4.01
C LYS A 113 5.38 6.36 4.74
N VAL A 114 5.43 6.48 6.07
CA VAL A 114 6.20 5.58 6.92
C VAL A 114 5.28 4.54 7.56
N TYR A 115 5.72 3.29 7.52
CA TYR A 115 5.03 2.15 8.13
C TYR A 115 5.98 1.37 9.03
N HIS A 116 5.45 0.93 10.17
CA HIS A 116 6.09 0.03 11.11
C HIS A 116 5.49 -1.38 10.97
N ILE A 117 6.34 -2.40 10.99
CA ILE A 117 5.96 -3.80 11.02
C ILE A 117 5.73 -4.20 12.47
N VAL A 118 4.51 -4.56 12.83
CA VAL A 118 4.17 -5.01 14.17
C VAL A 118 4.62 -6.46 14.33
N GLU A 119 5.56 -6.71 15.24
CA GLU A 119 5.99 -8.08 15.55
C GLU A 119 4.96 -8.79 16.44
N ASP A 120 4.91 -10.14 16.37
CA ASP A 120 3.97 -10.93 17.18
C ASP A 120 4.23 -10.74 18.69
N THR A 121 5.48 -10.49 19.09
CA THR A 121 5.92 -10.27 20.48
C THR A 121 5.52 -8.90 21.02
N GLU A 122 5.32 -7.90 20.15
CA GLU A 122 4.88 -6.55 20.53
C GLU A 122 3.37 -6.44 20.69
N ARG A 123 2.61 -7.51 20.40
CA ARG A 123 1.17 -7.59 20.67
C ARG A 123 1.00 -7.77 22.17
N PRO A 124 0.64 -6.73 22.95
CA PRO A 124 0.45 -6.89 24.37
C PRO A 124 -0.76 -7.81 24.55
N THR A 125 -0.59 -8.84 25.35
CA THR A 125 -1.65 -9.76 25.78
C THR A 125 -2.85 -9.04 26.42
N GLY A 126 -2.74 -7.74 26.73
CA GLY A 126 -3.85 -6.88 27.19
C GLY A 126 -4.72 -6.22 26.11
N TRP A 127 -4.29 -6.10 24.85
CA TRP A 127 -5.11 -5.47 23.79
C TRP A 127 -6.12 -6.41 23.13
N LEU A 128 -6.02 -7.72 23.37
CA LEU A 128 -6.96 -8.73 22.91
C LEU A 128 -8.34 -8.67 23.60
N SER A 129 -8.50 -7.80 24.61
CA SER A 129 -9.80 -7.52 25.23
C SER A 129 -10.60 -6.43 24.49
N MET A 130 -10.04 -5.75 23.48
CA MET A 130 -10.82 -4.83 22.66
C MET A 130 -11.37 -5.55 21.42
N PRO A 131 -12.66 -5.43 21.13
CA PRO A 131 -13.21 -6.04 19.92
C PRO A 131 -12.53 -5.41 18.69
N ALA A 132 -12.25 -6.21 17.67
CA ALA A 132 -11.55 -5.79 16.44
C ALA A 132 -12.17 -4.54 15.76
N THR A 133 -13.44 -4.25 16.06
CA THR A 133 -14.15 -3.03 15.68
C THR A 133 -13.52 -1.76 16.25
N VAL A 134 -13.01 -1.77 17.48
CA VAL A 134 -12.40 -0.59 18.13
C VAL A 134 -11.03 -0.28 17.53
N LEU A 135 -10.23 -1.30 17.20
CA LEU A 135 -8.94 -1.13 16.53
C LEU A 135 -9.08 -0.57 15.10
N LEU A 136 -10.17 -0.93 14.41
CA LEU A 136 -10.47 -0.42 13.07
C LEU A 136 -11.05 1.00 13.12
N LEU A 137 -11.85 1.34 14.14
CA LEU A 137 -12.42 2.68 14.31
C LEU A 137 -11.36 3.73 14.67
N THR A 138 -10.38 3.40 15.52
CA THR A 138 -9.26 4.31 15.81
C THR A 138 -8.36 4.51 14.58
N ARG A 139 -8.07 3.44 13.82
CA ARG A 139 -7.34 3.54 12.54
C ARG A 139 -8.10 4.34 11.48
N ALA A 140 -9.44 4.27 11.45
CA ALA A 140 -10.28 5.04 10.53
C ALA A 140 -10.34 6.53 10.90
N LEU A 141 -10.37 6.87 12.19
CA LEU A 141 -10.40 8.26 12.67
C LEU A 141 -9.09 9.02 12.38
N VAL A 142 -7.93 8.38 12.52
CA VAL A 142 -6.62 9.00 12.20
C VAL A 142 -6.49 9.30 10.69
N GLN A 143 -7.09 8.50 9.81
CA GLN A 143 -7.08 8.75 8.36
C GLN A 143 -8.16 9.74 7.88
N SER A 144 -9.11 10.15 8.73
CA SER A 144 -10.18 11.07 8.32
C SER A 144 -9.69 12.50 8.06
N LEU A 145 -8.47 12.85 8.47
CA LEU A 145 -7.83 14.15 8.17
C LEU A 145 -7.03 14.16 6.86
N SER A 146 -6.93 13.03 6.14
CA SER A 146 -6.30 12.97 4.80
C SER A 146 -7.34 12.76 3.67
N LEU A 147 -8.63 12.84 3.98
CA LEU A 147 -9.73 12.78 3.02
C LEU A 147 -10.15 14.19 2.57
N CYS A 148 -9.29 14.84 1.81
CA CYS A 148 -9.70 15.90 0.89
C CYS A 148 -9.19 15.57 -0.52
N SER A 149 -9.96 14.76 -1.25
CA SER A 149 -10.23 14.94 -2.69
C SER A 149 -11.34 13.99 -3.16
N PRO A 150 -12.47 14.52 -3.67
CA PRO A 150 -13.64 13.72 -4.02
C PRO A 150 -13.51 13.20 -5.46
N ILE A 151 -13.27 11.89 -5.65
CA ILE A 151 -13.47 11.22 -6.94
C ILE A 151 -14.21 9.90 -6.71
N TRP A 152 -15.37 9.99 -6.06
CA TRP A 152 -16.36 8.93 -6.11
C TRP A 152 -17.70 9.48 -6.60
N ALA A 153 -17.64 10.24 -7.69
CA ALA A 153 -18.80 10.51 -8.52
C ALA A 153 -18.41 10.36 -9.98
N ARG A 154 -19.23 9.61 -10.71
CA ARG A 154 -19.26 9.46 -12.16
C ARG A 154 -18.30 8.43 -12.76
N SER A 155 -18.79 7.18 -12.82
CA SER A 155 -19.00 6.52 -14.11
C SER A 155 -19.76 5.22 -13.92
N GLN A 156 -21.10 5.28 -13.92
CA GLN A 156 -21.93 4.28 -14.59
C GLN A 156 -23.21 4.95 -15.10
N VAL A 157 -23.62 4.51 -16.30
CA VAL A 157 -24.82 4.88 -17.07
C VAL A 157 -24.68 6.14 -17.94
N SER A 158 -23.99 5.99 -19.06
CA SER A 158 -24.42 6.62 -20.31
C SER A 158 -25.59 5.80 -20.87
N ARG A 159 -26.81 6.36 -20.86
CA ARG A 159 -27.88 5.97 -21.79
C ARG A 159 -28.02 7.08 -22.83
N PRO A 160 -28.12 6.76 -24.13
CA PRO A 160 -28.40 7.76 -25.16
C PRO A 160 -29.85 8.22 -25.08
N LEU A 161 -30.07 9.53 -25.24
CA LEU A 161 -31.36 10.10 -25.59
C LEU A 161 -31.66 9.76 -27.05
N GLN A 162 -32.84 9.24 -27.32
CA GLN A 162 -33.36 9.04 -28.66
C GLN A 162 -34.85 9.42 -28.66
N GLY A 163 -35.20 10.33 -29.58
CA GLY A 163 -36.58 10.60 -30.03
C GLY A 163 -37.42 11.46 -29.11
#